data_AF-A0A3M8PTA0-F1
#
_entry.id   AF-A0A3M8PTA0-F1
#
_cell.length_a   1.000
_cell.length_b   1.000
_cell.length_c   1.000
_cell.angle_alpha   90.00
_cell.angle_beta   90.00
_cell.angle_gamma   90.00
#
_symmetry.space_group_name_H-M   'P 1'
#
loop_
_entity.id
_entity.type
_entity.pdbx_description
1 polymer ?
#
loop_
_entity_poly.entity_id
_entity_poly.type
_entity_poly.pdbx_seq_one_letter_code
_entity_poly.pdbx_strand_id
1 'polypeptide(L)'
;MKLANILSAVNQVEKSKFINFLDRICSEATIHDKELAKRINSLDGQIKNASSGEIIKLFELVLPYFEKNVKDQLAMLGAQAALLVNILSRDGNCIARLSWIEALYTKEWSTIDTKSKEVKSLISESYLSEELNESKRLEIYFSCLKEAYTNDERNNREARITDDERSILNVLSKKLDITQDNKSAVEHLVNSIPQAGVQECLNTLREVGLVFISRKNLTVYIADEIVAMLNRMQGKELADKHLLRILRTLSDSELSNILKSHGKRIRGKERIEKINEIIKMGLLTSQILKQDISNPEANINDRKERLKNLISDLDLSLDKIGTTLGNVRLSQI
;
A
#
# COMPACT_ATOMS: atom_id res chain seq x y z
N MET A 1 0.82 -6.85 16.28
CA MET A 1 -0.05 -7.45 17.32
C MET A 1 -1.07 -8.34 16.63
N LYS A 2 -1.13 -9.62 17.01
CA LYS A 2 -2.09 -10.57 16.41
C LYS A 2 -3.54 -10.17 16.70
N LEU A 3 -4.45 -10.44 15.76
CA LEU A 3 -5.89 -10.18 15.90
C LEU A 3 -6.45 -10.75 17.21
N ALA A 4 -6.05 -11.96 17.59
CA ALA A 4 -6.42 -12.61 18.85
C ALA A 4 -6.17 -11.72 20.07
N ASN A 5 -4.97 -11.12 20.14
CA ASN A 5 -4.56 -10.30 21.25
C ASN A 5 -5.36 -8.99 21.27
N ILE A 6 -5.63 -8.41 20.11
CA ILE A 6 -6.44 -7.19 20.01
C ILE A 6 -7.87 -7.47 20.47
N LEU A 7 -8.49 -8.55 19.99
CA LEU A 7 -9.81 -8.97 20.45
C LEU A 7 -9.81 -9.17 21.97
N SER A 8 -8.79 -9.77 22.57
CA SER A 8 -8.75 -9.89 24.03
C SER A 8 -8.64 -8.55 24.78
N ALA A 9 -8.00 -7.54 24.19
CA ALA A 9 -7.71 -6.25 24.81
C ALA A 9 -8.84 -5.21 24.64
N VAL A 10 -9.64 -5.31 23.59
CA VAL A 10 -10.70 -4.34 23.27
C VAL A 10 -12.03 -4.70 23.95
N ASN A 11 -12.86 -3.69 24.18
CA ASN A 11 -14.16 -3.86 24.82
C ASN A 11 -15.15 -4.63 23.92
N GLN A 12 -16.28 -5.05 24.50
CA GLN A 12 -17.30 -5.80 23.76
C GLN A 12 -17.91 -4.99 22.60
N VAL A 13 -17.98 -3.66 22.70
CA VAL A 13 -18.51 -2.80 21.63
C VAL A 13 -17.63 -2.88 20.37
N GLU A 14 -16.32 -2.76 20.52
CA GLU A 14 -15.37 -2.85 19.40
C GLU A 14 -15.37 -4.27 18.81
N LYS A 15 -15.47 -5.31 19.64
CA LYS A 15 -15.67 -6.70 19.16
C LYS A 15 -16.92 -6.82 18.31
N SER A 16 -18.05 -6.32 18.80
CA SER A 16 -19.33 -6.43 18.10
C SER A 16 -19.30 -5.74 16.74
N LYS A 17 -18.59 -4.62 16.58
CA LYS A 17 -18.45 -3.94 15.28
C LYS A 17 -17.72 -4.81 14.27
N PHE A 18 -16.57 -5.36 14.66
CA PHE A 18 -15.81 -6.27 13.81
C PHE A 18 -16.62 -7.53 13.47
N ILE A 19 -17.29 -8.12 14.47
CA ILE A 19 -18.15 -9.30 14.29
C ILE A 19 -19.31 -9.01 13.34
N ASN A 20 -20.00 -7.87 13.47
CA ASN A 20 -21.11 -7.50 12.60
C ASN A 20 -20.65 -7.33 11.15
N PHE A 21 -19.47 -6.71 10.93
CA PHE A 21 -18.90 -6.59 9.60
C PHE A 21 -18.51 -7.96 9.02
N LEU A 22 -17.92 -8.83 9.84
CA LEU A 22 -17.57 -10.20 9.45
C LEU A 22 -18.81 -11.03 9.12
N ASP A 23 -19.88 -10.92 9.92
CA ASP A 23 -21.17 -11.61 9.73
C ASP A 23 -21.84 -11.20 8.40
N ARG A 24 -21.78 -9.90 8.07
CA ARG A 24 -22.23 -9.40 6.76
C ARG A 24 -21.46 -10.03 5.61
N ILE A 25 -20.13 -10.09 5.70
CA ILE A 25 -19.28 -10.72 4.67
C ILE A 25 -19.57 -12.21 4.58
N CYS A 26 -19.76 -12.90 5.71
CA CYS A 26 -20.13 -14.32 5.72
C CYS A 26 -21.47 -14.54 5.02
N SER A 27 -22.46 -13.70 5.30
CA SER A 27 -23.79 -13.77 4.67
C SER A 27 -23.70 -13.56 3.15
N GLU A 28 -22.89 -12.60 2.69
CA GLU A 28 -22.65 -12.38 1.25
C GLU A 28 -21.87 -13.54 0.62
N ALA A 29 -20.84 -14.06 1.29
CA ALA A 29 -19.98 -15.12 0.76
C ALA A 29 -20.71 -16.47 0.68
N THR A 30 -21.57 -16.80 1.64
CA THR A 30 -22.37 -18.04 1.64
C THR A 30 -23.40 -18.12 0.53
N ILE A 31 -23.82 -16.97 -0.05
CA ILE A 31 -24.68 -16.94 -1.25
C ILE A 31 -23.92 -17.46 -2.47
N HIS A 32 -22.62 -17.15 -2.57
CA HIS A 32 -21.80 -17.46 -3.74
C HIS A 32 -20.99 -18.75 -3.60
N ASP A 33 -20.67 -19.18 -2.38
CA ASP A 33 -19.87 -20.38 -2.11
C ASP A 33 -20.59 -21.35 -1.15
N LYS A 34 -21.11 -22.44 -1.73
CA LYS A 34 -21.82 -23.51 -1.01
C LYS A 34 -20.90 -24.37 -0.14
N GLU A 35 -19.61 -24.42 -0.44
CA GLU A 35 -18.63 -25.17 0.36
C GLU A 35 -18.25 -24.37 1.60
N LEU A 36 -18.03 -23.06 1.43
CA LEU A 36 -17.86 -22.12 2.54
C LEU A 36 -19.09 -22.11 3.45
N ALA A 37 -20.31 -22.11 2.89
CA ALA A 37 -21.55 -22.19 3.67
C ALA A 37 -21.61 -23.45 4.57
N LYS A 38 -21.15 -24.61 4.08
CA LYS A 38 -21.08 -25.83 4.90
C LYS A 38 -20.06 -25.71 6.04
N ARG A 39 -18.89 -25.12 5.77
CA ARG A 39 -17.85 -24.89 6.78
C ARG A 39 -18.28 -23.87 7.82
N ILE A 40 -18.96 -22.80 7.42
CA ILE A 40 -19.51 -21.78 8.33
C ILE A 40 -20.65 -22.37 9.16
N ASN A 41 -21.59 -23.12 8.58
CA ASN A 41 -22.69 -23.73 9.33
C ASN A 41 -22.23 -24.79 10.35
N SER A 42 -21.03 -25.35 10.19
CA SER A 42 -20.42 -26.25 11.19
C SER A 42 -19.82 -25.53 12.39
N LEU A 43 -19.58 -24.22 12.27
CA LEU A 43 -19.25 -23.31 13.36
C LEU A 43 -20.60 -22.74 13.83
N ASP A 44 -21.14 -23.29 14.92
CA ASP A 44 -22.49 -23.02 15.46
C ASP A 44 -23.00 -21.60 15.15
N GLY A 45 -24.18 -21.51 14.53
CA GLY A 45 -24.72 -20.36 13.77
C GLY A 45 -25.01 -19.06 14.54
N GLN A 46 -24.25 -18.75 15.59
CA GLN A 46 -24.26 -17.51 16.32
C GLN A 46 -22.85 -16.92 16.41
N ILE A 47 -22.37 -16.32 15.31
CA ILE A 47 -21.09 -15.59 15.24
C ILE A 47 -20.99 -14.53 16.37
N LYS A 48 -22.14 -14.01 16.84
CA LYS A 48 -22.25 -13.06 17.96
C LYS A 48 -21.81 -13.60 19.33
N ASN A 49 -21.88 -14.92 19.53
CA ASN A 49 -21.46 -15.60 20.78
C ASN A 49 -20.16 -16.39 20.62
N ALA A 50 -19.54 -16.35 19.44
CA ALA A 50 -18.32 -17.07 19.14
C ALA A 50 -17.15 -16.58 20.00
N SER A 51 -16.34 -17.53 20.47
CA SER A 51 -15.08 -17.26 21.15
C SER A 51 -14.09 -16.52 20.24
N SER A 52 -13.11 -15.82 20.82
CA SER A 52 -12.08 -15.13 20.03
C SER A 52 -11.31 -16.08 19.09
N GLY A 53 -11.19 -17.37 19.45
CA GLY A 53 -10.56 -18.38 18.59
C GLY A 53 -11.40 -18.77 17.38
N GLU A 54 -12.72 -18.88 17.54
CA GLU A 54 -13.65 -19.17 16.44
C GLU A 54 -13.74 -18.01 15.45
N ILE A 55 -13.75 -16.77 15.97
CA ILE A 55 -13.74 -15.54 15.14
C ILE A 55 -12.50 -15.51 14.24
N ILE A 56 -11.32 -15.90 14.74
CA ILE A 56 -10.08 -15.92 13.95
C ILE A 56 -10.17 -16.96 12.84
N LYS A 57 -10.60 -18.18 13.16
CA LYS A 57 -10.76 -19.24 12.16
C LYS A 57 -11.74 -18.81 11.07
N LEU A 58 -12.86 -18.20 11.47
CA LEU A 58 -13.84 -17.66 10.53
C LEU A 58 -13.23 -16.57 9.65
N PHE A 59 -12.50 -15.62 10.24
CA PHE A 59 -11.80 -14.56 9.52
C PHE A 59 -10.80 -15.12 8.50
N GLU A 60 -10.00 -16.13 8.86
CA GLU A 60 -9.08 -16.80 7.95
C GLU A 60 -9.81 -17.48 6.79
N LEU A 61 -10.95 -18.12 7.06
CA LEU A 61 -11.81 -18.77 6.07
C LEU A 61 -12.42 -17.78 5.06
N VAL A 62 -12.87 -16.61 5.53
CA VAL A 62 -13.51 -15.59 4.66
C VAL A 62 -12.54 -14.51 4.18
N LEU A 63 -11.25 -14.62 4.49
CA LEU A 63 -10.23 -13.61 4.16
C LEU A 63 -10.25 -13.16 2.68
N PRO A 64 -10.41 -14.05 1.68
CA PRO A 64 -10.47 -13.62 0.27
C PRO A 64 -11.68 -12.71 -0.02
N TYR A 65 -12.84 -13.01 0.57
CA TYR A 65 -14.06 -12.21 0.42
C TYR A 65 -13.95 -10.91 1.20
N PHE A 66 -13.34 -10.96 2.39
CA PHE A 66 -13.03 -9.79 3.19
C PHE A 66 -12.11 -8.84 2.43
N GLU A 67 -11.02 -9.33 1.86
CA GLU A 67 -10.07 -8.54 1.07
C GLU A 67 -10.74 -7.85 -0.12
N LYS A 68 -11.64 -8.56 -0.82
CA LYS A 68 -12.45 -7.99 -1.91
C LYS A 68 -13.39 -6.88 -1.42
N ASN A 69 -14.20 -7.14 -0.39
CA ASN A 69 -15.16 -6.16 0.13
C ASN A 69 -14.46 -4.91 0.66
N VAL A 70 -13.32 -5.09 1.36
CA VAL A 70 -12.48 -3.97 1.82
C VAL A 70 -11.94 -3.17 0.66
N LYS A 71 -11.52 -3.80 -0.44
CA LYS A 71 -11.02 -3.10 -1.63
C LYS A 71 -12.07 -2.16 -2.20
N ASP A 72 -13.28 -2.67 -2.35
CA ASP A 72 -14.41 -1.92 -2.92
C ASP A 72 -14.82 -0.77 -1.98
N GLN A 73 -14.86 -1.02 -0.66
CA GLN A 73 -15.14 0.02 0.34
C GLN A 73 -14.06 1.11 0.36
N LEU A 74 -12.77 0.73 0.35
CA LEU A 74 -11.67 1.69 0.34
C LEU A 74 -11.65 2.57 -0.91
N ALA A 75 -12.07 2.04 -2.06
CA ALA A 75 -12.24 2.83 -3.28
C ALA A 75 -13.29 3.93 -3.09
N MET A 76 -14.37 3.66 -2.35
CA MET A 76 -15.44 4.63 -2.06
C MET A 76 -15.05 5.66 -0.98
N LEU A 77 -14.20 5.30 -0.02
CA LEU A 77 -13.81 6.19 1.08
C LEU A 77 -12.85 7.33 0.68
N GLY A 78 -12.34 7.30 -0.55
CA GLY A 78 -11.56 8.39 -1.13
C GLY A 78 -10.12 8.51 -0.62
N ALA A 79 -9.48 9.63 -0.97
CA ALA A 79 -8.04 9.82 -0.84
C ALA A 79 -7.54 9.91 0.62
N GLN A 80 -8.37 10.44 1.54
CA GLN A 80 -8.03 10.51 2.96
C GLN A 80 -7.90 9.11 3.59
N ALA A 81 -8.84 8.21 3.28
CA ALA A 81 -8.79 6.84 3.77
C ALA A 81 -7.58 6.11 3.21
N ALA A 82 -7.25 6.30 1.92
CA ALA A 82 -6.05 5.74 1.31
C ALA A 82 -4.77 6.21 2.02
N LEU A 83 -4.66 7.49 2.37
CA LEU A 83 -3.52 8.04 3.11
C LEU A 83 -3.41 7.42 4.51
N LEU A 84 -4.52 7.32 5.25
CA LEU A 84 -4.52 6.71 6.57
C LEU A 84 -4.20 5.22 6.54
N VAL A 85 -4.77 4.48 5.58
CA VAL A 85 -4.46 3.07 5.36
C VAL A 85 -2.97 2.88 5.07
N ASN A 86 -2.36 3.74 4.24
CA ASN A 86 -0.93 3.71 4.00
C ASN A 86 -0.16 3.88 5.31
N ILE A 87 -0.46 4.92 6.11
CA ILE A 87 0.18 5.18 7.41
C ILE A 87 0.04 3.97 8.36
N LEU A 88 -1.17 3.44 8.50
CA LEU A 88 -1.48 2.35 9.42
C LEU A 88 -0.88 1.01 8.99
N SER A 89 -0.71 0.80 7.67
CA SER A 89 -0.09 -0.39 7.10
C SER A 89 1.44 -0.43 7.22
N ARG A 90 2.09 0.69 7.60
CA ARG A 90 3.55 0.71 7.82
C ARG A 90 3.90 -0.09 9.08
N ASP A 91 4.92 -0.94 8.97
CA ASP A 91 5.42 -1.75 10.09
C ASP A 91 5.73 -0.87 11.32
N GLY A 92 5.23 -1.26 12.49
CA GLY A 92 5.46 -0.56 13.77
C GLY A 92 4.28 0.27 14.28
N ASN A 93 3.23 0.48 13.46
CA ASN A 93 2.03 1.23 13.85
C ASN A 93 0.88 0.35 14.39
N CYS A 94 1.14 -0.92 14.72
CA CYS A 94 0.13 -1.88 15.19
C CYS A 94 -0.63 -1.41 16.44
N ILE A 95 0.02 -0.58 17.27
CA ILE A 95 -0.56 0.07 18.43
C ILE A 95 -0.07 1.51 18.41
N ALA A 96 -0.98 2.46 18.15
CA ALA A 96 -0.62 3.87 18.06
C ALA A 96 -1.60 4.74 18.85
N ARG A 97 -1.08 5.80 19.48
CA ARG A 97 -1.94 6.83 20.08
C ARG A 97 -2.61 7.64 18.96
N LEU A 98 -3.85 8.06 19.20
CA LEU A 98 -4.60 8.86 18.24
C LEU A 98 -3.86 10.13 17.83
N SER A 99 -3.30 10.86 18.80
CA SER A 99 -2.50 12.07 18.55
C SER A 99 -1.23 11.81 17.74
N TRP A 100 -0.66 10.59 17.85
CA TRP A 100 0.50 10.20 17.05
C TRP A 100 0.09 9.96 15.59
N ILE A 101 -1.05 9.32 15.35
CA ILE A 101 -1.59 9.14 14.00
C ILE A 101 -1.91 10.49 13.36
N GLU A 102 -2.51 11.43 14.11
CA GLU A 102 -2.80 12.79 13.64
C GLU A 102 -1.51 13.54 13.25
N ALA A 103 -0.45 13.41 14.06
CA ALA A 103 0.86 13.99 13.76
C ALA A 103 1.49 13.36 12.49
N LEU A 104 1.44 12.03 12.36
CA LEU A 104 1.92 11.32 11.17
C LEU A 104 1.12 11.73 9.92
N TYR A 105 -0.20 11.82 10.03
CA TYR A 105 -1.09 12.26 8.97
C TYR A 105 -0.72 13.67 8.50
N THR A 106 -0.58 14.62 9.42
CA THR A 106 -0.20 16.00 9.10
C THR A 106 1.15 16.07 8.40
N LYS A 107 2.12 15.26 8.84
CA LYS A 107 3.46 15.19 8.24
C LYS A 107 3.43 14.63 6.82
N GLU A 108 2.72 13.53 6.61
CA GLU A 108 2.59 12.91 5.27
C GLU A 108 1.80 13.82 4.34
N TRP A 109 0.70 14.42 4.82
CA TRP A 109 -0.07 15.42 4.07
C TRP A 109 0.80 16.60 3.64
N SER A 110 1.59 17.17 4.55
CA SER A 110 2.50 18.28 4.23
C SER A 110 3.57 17.88 3.21
N THR A 111 4.03 16.63 3.25
CA THR A 111 4.96 16.09 2.25
C THR A 111 4.30 15.99 0.88
N ILE A 112 3.08 15.45 0.80
CA ILE A 112 2.31 15.34 -0.44
C ILE A 112 1.98 16.74 -1.00
N ASP A 113 1.59 17.68 -0.13
CA ASP A 113 1.24 19.05 -0.52
C ASP A 113 2.46 19.85 -1.02
N THR A 114 3.63 19.65 -0.40
CA THR A 114 4.88 20.25 -0.92
C THR A 114 5.20 19.66 -2.29
N LYS A 115 5.08 18.32 -2.42
CA LYS A 115 5.39 17.63 -3.67
C LYS A 115 4.40 17.97 -4.79
N SER A 116 3.13 18.15 -4.48
CA SER A 116 2.10 18.55 -5.45
C SER A 116 2.40 19.92 -6.04
N LYS A 117 2.91 20.87 -5.24
CA LYS A 117 3.35 22.18 -5.71
C LYS A 117 4.55 22.08 -6.64
N GLU A 118 5.55 21.27 -6.30
CA GLU A 118 6.69 20.99 -7.20
C GLU A 118 6.23 20.39 -8.53
N VAL A 119 5.39 19.36 -8.47
CA VAL A 119 4.85 18.69 -9.66
C VAL A 119 4.01 19.65 -10.50
N LYS A 120 3.23 20.53 -9.89
CA LYS A 120 2.46 21.55 -10.60
C LYS A 120 3.37 22.52 -11.36
N SER A 121 4.49 22.93 -10.77
CA SER A 121 5.48 23.75 -11.47
C SER A 121 6.08 23.00 -12.65
N LEU A 122 6.49 21.73 -12.48
CA LEU A 122 7.03 20.89 -13.56
C LEU A 122 6.04 20.72 -14.72
N ILE A 123 4.76 20.46 -14.42
CA ILE A 123 3.70 20.36 -15.43
C ILE A 123 3.53 21.68 -16.19
N SER A 124 3.61 22.81 -15.48
CA SER A 124 3.48 24.14 -16.10
C SER A 124 4.68 24.50 -17.00
N GLU A 125 5.86 23.96 -16.70
CA GLU A 125 7.07 24.13 -17.53
C GLU A 125 7.08 23.20 -18.77
N SER A 126 6.27 22.13 -18.75
CA SER A 126 6.16 21.14 -19.83
C SER A 126 5.71 21.71 -21.18
N TYR A 127 4.97 22.83 -21.19
CA TYR A 127 4.50 23.47 -22.43
C TYR A 127 5.64 23.91 -23.38
N LEU A 128 6.89 23.95 -22.89
CA LEU A 128 8.05 24.44 -23.62
C LEU A 128 8.87 23.34 -24.32
N SER A 129 8.57 22.05 -24.11
CA SER A 129 9.36 20.93 -24.63
C SER A 129 8.48 19.85 -25.27
N GLU A 130 8.81 19.45 -26.50
CA GLU A 130 8.16 18.33 -27.21
C GLU A 130 8.77 16.96 -26.86
N GLU A 131 9.88 16.93 -26.13
CA GLU A 131 10.53 15.68 -25.73
C GLU A 131 9.76 14.99 -24.59
N LEU A 132 9.71 13.65 -24.62
CA LEU A 132 9.07 12.84 -23.59
C LEU A 132 9.93 12.75 -22.32
N ASN A 133 10.11 13.89 -21.66
CA ASN A 133 10.82 14.02 -20.39
C ASN A 133 9.88 13.72 -19.19
N GLU A 134 10.39 13.81 -17.96
CA GLU A 134 9.58 13.58 -16.74
C GLU A 134 8.37 14.52 -16.68
N SER A 135 8.56 15.81 -16.96
CA SER A 135 7.50 16.81 -16.96
C SER A 135 6.36 16.47 -17.92
N LYS A 136 6.71 16.02 -19.14
CA LYS A 136 5.71 15.65 -20.15
C LYS A 136 4.92 14.40 -19.75
N ARG A 137 5.58 13.41 -19.14
CA ARG A 137 4.93 12.22 -18.60
C ARG A 137 3.94 12.57 -17.49
N LEU A 138 4.33 13.48 -16.58
CA LEU A 138 3.46 13.97 -15.51
C LEU A 138 2.26 14.78 -16.06
N GLU A 139 2.47 15.60 -17.09
CA GLU A 139 1.40 16.36 -17.76
C GLU A 139 0.36 15.42 -18.40
N ILE A 140 0.83 14.40 -19.13
CA ILE A 140 -0.06 13.40 -19.76
C ILE A 140 -0.91 12.71 -18.69
N TYR A 141 -0.25 12.22 -17.63
CA TYR A 141 -0.96 11.53 -16.55
C TYR A 141 -1.94 12.43 -15.80
N PHE A 142 -1.54 13.67 -15.48
CA PHE A 142 -2.42 14.66 -14.85
C PHE A 142 -3.65 14.95 -15.72
N SER A 143 -3.48 15.13 -17.02
CA SER A 143 -4.57 15.41 -17.95
C SER A 143 -5.56 14.25 -18.01
N CYS A 144 -5.07 13.01 -18.12
CA CYS A 144 -5.90 11.81 -18.09
C CYS A 144 -6.65 11.66 -16.76
N LEU A 145 -5.98 11.91 -15.64
CA LEU A 145 -6.57 11.81 -14.30
C LEU A 145 -7.68 12.86 -14.09
N LYS A 146 -7.42 14.10 -14.51
CA LYS A 146 -8.38 15.20 -14.40
C LYS A 146 -9.62 14.94 -15.25
N GLU A 147 -9.45 14.47 -16.48
CA GLU A 147 -10.57 14.08 -17.34
C GLU A 147 -11.37 12.94 -16.73
N ALA A 148 -10.70 11.89 -16.23
CA ALA A 148 -11.36 10.76 -15.57
C ALA A 148 -12.12 11.14 -14.30
N TYR A 149 -11.71 12.19 -13.58
CA TYR A 149 -12.41 12.65 -12.38
C TYR A 149 -13.62 13.54 -12.71
N THR A 150 -13.48 14.42 -13.71
CA THR A 150 -14.48 15.45 -14.04
C THR A 150 -15.48 15.02 -15.13
N ASN A 151 -15.27 13.89 -15.79
CA ASN A 151 -16.15 13.44 -16.88
C ASN A 151 -17.61 13.23 -16.43
N ASP A 152 -17.82 12.78 -15.20
CA ASP A 152 -19.13 12.55 -14.60
C ASP A 152 -19.90 13.86 -14.38
N GLU A 153 -19.20 14.99 -14.20
CA GLU A 153 -19.83 16.32 -14.09
C GLU A 153 -20.59 16.70 -15.36
N ARG A 154 -20.14 16.24 -16.54
CA ARG A 154 -20.83 16.46 -17.83
C ARG A 154 -22.22 15.82 -17.85
N ASN A 155 -22.44 14.80 -17.02
CA ASN A 155 -23.69 14.09 -16.87
C ASN A 155 -24.45 14.47 -15.58
N ASN A 156 -24.10 15.60 -14.95
CA ASN A 156 -24.65 16.04 -13.65
C ASN A 156 -24.51 15.01 -12.53
N ARG A 157 -23.42 14.23 -12.55
CA ARG A 157 -23.08 13.27 -11.48
C ARG A 157 -21.92 13.82 -10.65
N GLU A 158 -21.80 13.32 -9.43
CA GLU A 158 -20.67 13.65 -8.56
C GLU A 158 -19.36 13.16 -9.17
N ALA A 159 -18.34 14.02 -9.16
CA ALA A 159 -17.01 13.72 -9.69
C ALA A 159 -16.38 12.55 -8.92
N ARG A 160 -16.06 11.47 -9.62
CA ARG A 160 -15.43 10.28 -9.05
C ARG A 160 -14.67 9.53 -10.13
N ILE A 161 -13.69 8.74 -9.70
CA ILE A 161 -12.97 7.82 -10.59
C ILE A 161 -13.57 6.43 -10.38
N THR A 162 -14.08 5.83 -11.44
CA THR A 162 -14.60 4.45 -11.43
C THR A 162 -13.47 3.41 -11.38
N ASP A 163 -13.79 2.16 -11.02
CA ASP A 163 -12.79 1.09 -10.94
C ASP A 163 -12.11 0.81 -12.29
N ASP A 164 -12.86 0.89 -13.40
CA ASP A 164 -12.32 0.71 -14.75
C ASP A 164 -11.34 1.82 -15.12
N GLU A 165 -11.69 3.08 -14.83
CA GLU A 165 -10.81 4.23 -15.03
C GLU A 165 -9.56 4.13 -14.16
N ARG A 166 -9.73 3.72 -12.89
CA ARG A 166 -8.62 3.48 -11.96
C ARG A 166 -7.67 2.41 -12.50
N SER A 167 -8.19 1.33 -13.06
CA SER A 167 -7.41 0.27 -13.70
C SER A 167 -6.58 0.80 -14.87
N ILE A 168 -7.18 1.59 -15.77
CA ILE A 168 -6.49 2.21 -16.91
C ILE A 168 -5.40 3.18 -16.43
N LEU A 169 -5.72 4.05 -15.46
CA LEU A 169 -4.77 5.00 -14.88
C LEU A 169 -3.56 4.29 -14.23
N ASN A 170 -3.78 3.15 -13.56
CA ASN A 170 -2.71 2.36 -13.00
C ASN A 170 -1.78 1.76 -14.07
N VAL A 171 -2.33 1.31 -15.20
CA VAL A 171 -1.53 0.83 -16.33
C VAL A 171 -0.75 1.99 -16.96
N LEU A 172 -1.40 3.15 -17.14
CA LEU A 172 -0.78 4.35 -17.69
C LEU A 172 0.39 4.83 -16.81
N SER A 173 0.21 4.93 -15.50
CA SER A 173 1.28 5.37 -14.58
C SER A 173 2.49 4.44 -14.66
N LYS A 174 2.26 3.13 -14.77
CA LYS A 174 3.33 2.13 -14.91
C LYS A 174 4.05 2.24 -16.25
N LYS A 175 3.34 2.51 -17.35
CA LYS A 175 3.95 2.66 -18.69
C LYS A 175 4.70 3.97 -18.85
N LEU A 176 4.28 5.01 -18.15
CA LEU A 176 4.97 6.29 -18.10
C LEU A 176 6.11 6.32 -17.05
N ASP A 177 6.31 5.24 -16.28
CA ASP A 177 7.33 5.19 -15.22
C ASP A 177 7.16 6.34 -14.20
N ILE A 178 5.91 6.59 -13.82
CA ILE A 178 5.56 7.58 -12.80
C ILE A 178 5.67 6.91 -11.44
N THR A 179 6.57 7.44 -10.62
CA THR A 179 6.80 7.00 -9.24
C THR A 179 5.57 7.23 -8.35
N GLN A 180 5.44 6.47 -7.27
CA GLN A 180 4.24 6.51 -6.42
C GLN A 180 4.07 7.84 -5.67
N ASP A 181 5.16 8.52 -5.33
CA ASP A 181 5.16 9.88 -4.76
C ASP A 181 4.58 10.89 -5.75
N ASN A 182 5.05 10.86 -7.00
CA ASN A 182 4.56 11.72 -8.07
C ASN A 182 3.09 11.42 -8.37
N LYS A 183 2.69 10.13 -8.42
CA LYS A 183 1.29 9.74 -8.57
C LYS A 183 0.40 10.32 -7.46
N SER A 184 0.81 10.18 -6.21
CA SER A 184 0.06 10.68 -5.04
C SER A 184 -0.03 12.21 -5.05
N ALA A 185 1.03 12.89 -5.48
CA ALA A 185 1.07 14.34 -5.65
C ALA A 185 0.11 14.82 -6.75
N VAL A 186 0.06 14.14 -7.89
CA VAL A 186 -0.88 14.42 -9.00
C VAL A 186 -2.33 14.15 -8.55
N GLU A 187 -2.58 13.07 -7.83
CA GLU A 187 -3.89 12.77 -7.26
C GLU A 187 -4.37 13.88 -6.32
N HIS A 188 -3.48 14.38 -5.46
CA HIS A 188 -3.76 15.51 -4.57
C HIS A 188 -4.01 16.84 -5.32
N LEU A 189 -3.46 17.01 -6.53
CA LEU A 189 -3.76 18.18 -7.37
C LEU A 189 -5.17 18.14 -7.96
N VAL A 190 -5.70 16.94 -8.26
CA VAL A 190 -7.02 16.76 -8.87
C VAL A 190 -8.11 16.67 -7.79
N ASN A 191 -7.89 15.83 -6.78
CA ASN A 191 -8.77 15.64 -5.64
C ASN A 191 -7.97 15.84 -4.35
N SER A 192 -8.03 17.05 -3.80
CA SER A 192 -7.24 17.44 -2.64
C SER A 192 -7.60 16.62 -1.40
N ILE A 193 -6.57 16.04 -0.77
CA ILE A 193 -6.71 15.31 0.48
C ILE A 193 -7.04 16.31 1.60
N PRO A 194 -8.14 16.14 2.33
CA PRO A 194 -8.46 16.99 3.49
C PRO A 194 -7.36 16.97 4.54
N GLN A 195 -6.97 18.13 5.06
CA GLN A 195 -5.96 18.22 6.12
C GLN A 195 -6.50 17.77 7.50
N ALA A 196 -7.81 17.94 7.72
CA ALA A 196 -8.51 17.57 8.95
C ALA A 196 -9.41 16.36 8.74
N GLY A 197 -10.09 15.88 9.80
CA GLY A 197 -11.05 14.76 9.71
C GLY A 197 -10.47 13.36 9.98
N VAL A 198 -9.25 13.28 10.51
CA VAL A 198 -8.58 12.00 10.81
C VAL A 198 -9.45 11.08 11.70
N GLN A 199 -10.10 11.64 12.72
CA GLN A 199 -10.94 10.86 13.64
C GLN A 199 -12.19 10.29 12.97
N GLU A 200 -12.83 11.08 12.10
CA GLU A 200 -14.00 10.65 11.34
C GLU A 200 -13.62 9.51 10.39
N CYS A 201 -12.53 9.68 9.64
CA CYS A 201 -12.03 8.64 8.76
C CYS A 201 -11.62 7.37 9.52
N LEU A 202 -10.98 7.49 10.69
CA LEU A 202 -10.67 6.34 11.56
C LEU A 202 -11.93 5.62 12.06
N ASN A 203 -13.01 6.35 12.36
CA ASN A 203 -14.28 5.74 12.70
C ASN A 203 -14.86 4.96 11.50
N THR A 204 -14.74 5.49 10.29
CA THR A 204 -15.17 4.78 9.08
C THR A 204 -14.35 3.51 8.84
N LEU A 205 -13.02 3.58 8.97
CA LEU A 205 -12.14 2.40 8.90
C LEU A 205 -12.47 1.36 9.98
N ARG A 206 -12.92 1.82 11.17
CA ARG A 206 -13.40 0.93 12.24
C ARG A 206 -14.69 0.21 11.84
N GLU A 207 -15.64 0.89 11.20
CA GLU A 207 -16.88 0.22 10.72
C GLU A 207 -16.59 -0.81 9.62
N VAL A 208 -15.52 -0.62 8.84
CA VAL A 208 -15.02 -1.61 7.85
C VAL A 208 -14.19 -2.73 8.52
N GLY A 209 -14.00 -2.69 9.83
CA GLY A 209 -13.26 -3.72 10.57
C GLY A 209 -11.75 -3.72 10.34
N LEU A 210 -11.18 -2.61 9.83
CA LEU A 210 -9.73 -2.49 9.60
C LEU A 210 -8.95 -2.06 10.83
N VAL A 211 -9.60 -1.32 11.74
CA VAL A 211 -8.97 -0.80 12.96
C VAL A 211 -9.90 -0.98 14.15
N PHE A 212 -9.30 -1.05 15.34
CA PHE A 212 -10.02 -1.06 16.62
C PHE A 212 -9.61 0.16 17.43
N ILE A 213 -10.56 0.82 18.09
CA ILE A 213 -10.28 2.07 18.80
C ILE A 213 -10.63 1.90 20.28
N SER A 214 -9.61 1.96 21.15
CA SER A 214 -9.84 2.08 22.59
C SER A 214 -10.02 3.54 22.96
N ARG A 215 -11.29 3.96 23.16
CA ARG A 215 -11.62 5.31 23.62
C ARG A 215 -11.01 5.64 24.98
N LYS A 216 -10.92 4.65 25.88
CA LYS A 216 -10.34 4.81 27.23
C LYS A 216 -8.86 5.20 27.16
N ASN A 217 -8.12 4.57 26.26
CA ASN A 217 -6.67 4.74 26.16
C ASN A 217 -6.27 5.67 25.02
N LEU A 218 -7.22 6.20 24.25
CA LEU A 218 -7.00 6.96 23.01
C LEU A 218 -5.98 6.27 22.08
N THR A 219 -6.12 4.96 21.94
CA THR A 219 -5.23 4.11 21.14
C THR A 219 -5.99 3.42 20.04
N VAL A 220 -5.37 3.37 18.87
CA VAL A 220 -5.81 2.63 17.69
C VAL A 220 -4.96 1.38 17.58
N TYR A 221 -5.63 0.25 17.37
CA TYR A 221 -5.01 -1.05 17.16
C TYR A 221 -5.29 -1.50 15.74
N ILE A 222 -4.27 -2.02 15.07
CA ILE A 222 -4.39 -2.69 13.78
C ILE A 222 -3.73 -4.07 13.88
N ALA A 223 -4.45 -5.10 13.45
CA ALA A 223 -3.99 -6.47 13.52
C ALA A 223 -2.93 -6.74 12.45
N ASP A 224 -1.93 -7.58 12.77
CA ASP A 224 -0.87 -7.95 11.83
C ASP A 224 -1.45 -8.63 10.57
N GLU A 225 -2.52 -9.40 10.73
CA GLU A 225 -3.24 -10.03 9.63
C GLU A 225 -3.86 -9.00 8.68
N ILE A 226 -4.42 -7.92 9.23
CA ILE A 226 -4.99 -6.81 8.46
C ILE A 226 -3.87 -6.03 7.77
N VAL A 227 -2.76 -5.75 8.45
CA VAL A 227 -1.59 -5.10 7.83
C VAL A 227 -1.06 -5.92 6.66
N ALA A 228 -0.92 -7.24 6.83
CA ALA A 228 -0.48 -8.14 5.76
C ALA A 228 -1.45 -8.11 4.57
N MET A 229 -2.76 -8.11 4.83
CA MET A 229 -3.79 -7.96 3.80
C MET A 229 -3.67 -6.63 3.06
N LEU A 230 -3.58 -5.51 3.78
CA LEU A 230 -3.45 -4.18 3.18
C LEU A 230 -2.18 -4.05 2.32
N ASN A 231 -1.06 -4.63 2.76
CA ASN A 231 0.19 -4.65 1.99
C ASN A 231 0.04 -5.43 0.67
N ARG A 232 -0.65 -6.58 0.69
CA ARG A 232 -0.96 -7.34 -0.55
C ARG A 232 -1.85 -6.52 -1.49
N MET A 233 -2.90 -5.88 -0.96
CA MET A 233 -3.82 -5.05 -1.74
C MET A 233 -3.13 -3.85 -2.40
N GLN A 234 -2.14 -3.26 -1.72
CA GLN A 234 -1.32 -2.17 -2.26
C GLN A 234 -0.24 -2.64 -3.25
N GLY A 235 -0.10 -3.95 -3.46
CA GLY A 235 0.92 -4.52 -4.33
C GLY A 235 2.34 -4.41 -3.77
N LYS A 236 2.50 -4.24 -2.46
CA LYS A 236 3.82 -4.24 -1.82
C LYS A 236 4.38 -5.66 -1.84
N GLU A 237 5.47 -5.86 -2.58
CA GLU A 237 6.19 -7.15 -2.65
C GLU A 237 6.82 -7.52 -1.31
N LEU A 238 7.23 -6.51 -0.54
CA LEU A 238 7.99 -6.67 0.68
C LEU A 238 7.56 -5.61 1.69
N ALA A 239 7.45 -5.99 2.97
CA ALA A 239 7.12 -5.04 4.03
C ALA A 239 8.24 -4.00 4.22
N ASP A 240 7.86 -2.77 4.54
CA ASP A 240 8.74 -1.60 4.57
C ASP A 240 9.98 -1.82 5.47
N LYS A 241 9.87 -2.58 6.57
CA LYS A 241 11.02 -2.88 7.45
C LYS A 241 12.11 -3.70 6.76
N HIS A 242 11.72 -4.62 5.87
CA HIS A 242 12.68 -5.47 5.16
C HIS A 242 13.30 -4.71 4.00
N LEU A 243 12.53 -3.87 3.30
CA LEU A 243 13.07 -2.93 2.32
C LEU A 243 14.08 -1.99 2.98
N LEU A 244 13.74 -1.41 4.13
CA LEU A 244 14.65 -0.55 4.90
C LEU A 244 15.94 -1.30 5.29
N ARG A 245 15.84 -2.58 5.68
CA ARG A 245 17.02 -3.43 5.95
C ARG A 245 17.88 -3.58 4.70
N ILE A 246 17.29 -3.87 3.54
CA ILE A 246 18.01 -3.96 2.26
C ILE A 246 18.72 -2.65 1.95
N LEU A 247 18.00 -1.52 1.99
CA LEU A 247 18.56 -0.20 1.67
C LEU A 247 19.70 0.20 2.60
N ARG A 248 19.64 -0.20 3.88
CA ARG A 248 20.72 0.03 4.86
C ARG A 248 21.99 -0.77 4.55
N THR A 249 21.88 -1.88 3.83
CA THR A 249 23.01 -2.71 3.40
C THR A 249 23.67 -2.21 2.10
N LEU A 250 22.94 -1.46 1.27
CA LEU A 250 23.45 -0.93 0.01
C LEU A 250 24.56 0.10 0.22
N SER A 251 25.56 0.17 -0.66
CA SER A 251 26.57 1.22 -0.61
C SER A 251 25.98 2.60 -0.99
N ASP A 252 26.70 3.70 -0.69
CA ASP A 252 26.22 5.04 -1.06
C ASP A 252 26.12 5.23 -2.58
N SER A 253 27.00 4.58 -3.35
CA SER A 253 26.94 4.58 -4.81
C SER A 253 25.68 3.88 -5.32
N GLU A 254 25.28 2.78 -4.71
CA GLU A 254 24.06 2.04 -5.08
C GLU A 254 22.80 2.83 -4.78
N LEU A 255 22.73 3.48 -3.61
CA LEU A 255 21.62 4.41 -3.29
C LEU A 255 21.56 5.57 -4.29
N SER A 256 22.72 6.07 -4.72
CA SER A 256 22.83 7.13 -5.71
C SER A 256 22.40 6.67 -7.09
N ASN A 257 22.71 5.43 -7.48
CA ASN A 257 22.25 4.84 -8.75
C ASN A 257 20.73 4.75 -8.79
N ILE A 258 20.10 4.32 -7.68
CA ILE A 258 18.63 4.27 -7.60
C ILE A 258 18.03 5.66 -7.82
N LEU A 259 18.53 6.68 -7.12
CA LEU A 259 18.05 8.05 -7.33
C LEU A 259 18.30 8.55 -8.76
N LYS A 260 19.44 8.19 -9.37
CA LYS A 260 19.79 8.55 -10.75
C LYS A 260 18.82 7.96 -11.76
N SER A 261 18.48 6.68 -11.62
CA SER A 261 17.58 5.96 -12.53
C SER A 261 16.19 6.61 -12.58
N HIS A 262 15.76 7.21 -11.47
CA HIS A 262 14.48 7.89 -11.32
C HIS A 262 14.58 9.42 -11.40
N GLY A 263 15.66 9.95 -12.00
CA GLY A 263 15.80 11.39 -12.28
C GLY A 263 15.98 12.29 -11.05
N LYS A 264 16.22 11.74 -9.86
CA LYS A 264 16.35 12.51 -8.62
C LYS A 264 17.76 13.08 -8.45
N ARG A 265 17.83 14.25 -7.82
CA ARG A 265 19.11 14.89 -7.46
C ARG A 265 19.87 14.06 -6.44
N ILE A 266 21.14 13.77 -6.75
CA ILE A 266 22.04 12.96 -5.91
C ILE A 266 22.97 13.82 -5.03
N ARG A 267 23.44 14.96 -5.58
CA ARG A 267 24.44 15.81 -4.93
C ARG A 267 23.86 16.56 -3.73
N GLY A 268 24.57 16.49 -2.61
CA GLY A 268 24.24 17.20 -1.36
C GLY A 268 23.25 16.48 -0.45
N LYS A 269 22.94 15.20 -0.73
CA LYS A 269 22.07 14.38 0.13
C LYS A 269 22.88 13.43 0.99
N GLU A 270 22.56 13.39 2.27
CA GLU A 270 23.12 12.39 3.18
C GLU A 270 22.52 11.01 2.93
N ARG A 271 23.24 9.95 3.36
CA ARG A 271 22.80 8.57 3.21
C ARG A 271 21.39 8.32 3.75
N ILE A 272 21.06 8.89 4.91
CA ILE A 272 19.74 8.74 5.55
C ILE A 272 18.65 9.38 4.69
N GLU A 273 18.93 10.55 4.11
CA GLU A 273 18.00 11.26 3.23
C GLU A 273 17.75 10.47 1.94
N LYS A 274 18.80 9.90 1.34
CA LYS A 274 18.68 9.03 0.15
C LYS A 274 17.77 7.84 0.43
N ILE A 275 17.97 7.15 1.56
CA ILE A 275 17.13 6.01 1.95
C ILE A 275 15.67 6.45 2.13
N ASN A 276 15.43 7.55 2.85
CA ASN A 276 14.08 8.05 3.08
C ASN A 276 13.38 8.44 1.77
N GLU A 277 14.10 9.03 0.82
CA GLU A 277 13.57 9.38 -0.48
C GLU A 277 13.24 8.15 -1.32
N ILE A 278 14.10 7.13 -1.32
CA ILE A 278 13.84 5.85 -2.00
C ILE A 278 12.57 5.18 -1.45
N ILE A 279 12.41 5.17 -0.13
CA ILE A 279 11.19 4.63 0.51
C ILE A 279 9.96 5.44 0.08
N LYS A 280 10.06 6.77 0.06
CA LYS A 280 8.95 7.66 -0.36
C LYS A 280 8.56 7.47 -1.82
N MET A 281 9.51 7.21 -2.73
CA MET A 281 9.22 6.94 -4.14
C MET A 281 8.36 5.68 -4.34
N GLY A 282 8.32 4.76 -3.35
CA GLY A 282 7.46 3.58 -3.38
C GLY A 282 7.82 2.60 -4.50
N LEU A 283 9.12 2.49 -4.83
CA LEU A 283 9.61 1.64 -5.91
C LEU A 283 9.43 0.14 -5.59
N LEU A 284 9.23 -0.67 -6.61
CA LEU A 284 9.18 -2.13 -6.47
C LEU A 284 10.55 -2.66 -6.04
N THR A 285 10.57 -3.56 -5.05
CA THR A 285 11.83 -4.12 -4.52
C THR A 285 12.54 -4.94 -5.61
N SER A 286 11.77 -5.67 -6.41
CA SER A 286 12.27 -6.39 -7.59
C SER A 286 12.93 -5.47 -8.62
N GLN A 287 12.37 -4.28 -8.87
CA GLN A 287 12.96 -3.28 -9.77
C GLN A 287 14.26 -2.71 -9.20
N ILE A 288 14.26 -2.35 -7.92
CA ILE A 288 15.45 -1.86 -7.21
C ILE A 288 16.60 -2.86 -7.39
N LEU A 289 16.35 -4.13 -7.04
CA LEU A 289 17.39 -5.17 -7.02
C LEU A 289 17.82 -5.62 -8.42
N LYS A 290 16.93 -5.59 -9.41
CA LYS A 290 17.21 -6.07 -10.77
C LYS A 290 17.90 -5.03 -11.65
N GLN A 291 17.54 -3.76 -11.47
CA GLN A 291 17.93 -2.68 -12.38
C GLN A 291 18.63 -1.54 -11.63
N ASP A 292 17.99 -0.99 -10.60
CA ASP A 292 18.37 0.34 -10.10
C ASP A 292 19.64 0.36 -9.25
N ILE A 293 20.00 -0.73 -8.57
CA ILE A 293 21.26 -0.81 -7.80
C ILE A 293 22.49 -0.83 -8.72
N SER A 294 22.33 -1.36 -9.93
CA SER A 294 23.43 -1.61 -10.85
C SER A 294 23.69 -0.39 -11.72
N ASN A 295 24.96 -0.20 -12.10
CA ASN A 295 25.25 0.75 -13.18
C ASN A 295 24.56 0.24 -14.46
N PRO A 296 23.89 1.09 -15.27
CA PRO A 296 23.31 0.69 -16.56
C PRO A 296 24.27 -0.11 -17.46
N GLU A 297 25.57 0.16 -17.39
CA GLU A 297 26.61 -0.53 -18.18
C GLU A 297 27.10 -1.87 -17.56
N ALA A 298 26.67 -2.23 -16.35
CA ALA A 298 27.15 -3.42 -15.66
C ALA A 298 26.67 -4.72 -16.33
N ASN A 299 27.58 -5.69 -16.48
CA ASN A 299 27.31 -6.99 -17.09
C ASN A 299 26.44 -7.87 -16.18
N ILE A 300 25.71 -8.83 -16.77
CA ILE A 300 24.81 -9.76 -16.07
C ILE A 300 25.55 -10.54 -14.96
N ASN A 301 26.81 -10.89 -15.17
CA ASN A 301 27.61 -11.62 -14.17
C ASN A 301 27.88 -10.77 -12.92
N ASP A 302 28.27 -9.51 -13.10
CA ASP A 302 28.55 -8.57 -11.99
C ASP A 302 27.28 -8.33 -11.17
N ARG A 303 26.13 -8.20 -11.85
CA ARG A 303 24.81 -8.07 -11.19
C ARG A 303 24.48 -9.31 -10.35
N LYS A 304 24.74 -10.52 -10.88
CA LYS A 304 24.52 -11.79 -10.15
C LYS A 304 25.44 -11.91 -8.94
N GLU A 305 26.71 -11.53 -9.08
CA GLU A 305 27.67 -11.56 -7.99
C GLU A 305 27.28 -10.60 -6.87
N ARG A 306 26.88 -9.37 -7.23
CA ARG A 306 26.40 -8.41 -6.24
C ARG A 306 25.17 -8.90 -5.48
N LEU A 307 24.21 -9.54 -6.16
CA LEU A 307 23.05 -10.14 -5.50
C LEU A 307 23.44 -11.27 -4.55
N LYS A 308 24.42 -12.10 -4.90
CA LYS A 308 24.96 -13.14 -3.98
C LYS A 308 25.57 -12.52 -2.73
N ASN A 309 26.34 -11.44 -2.90
CA ASN A 309 26.92 -10.71 -1.78
C ASN A 309 25.81 -10.12 -0.90
N LEU A 310 24.78 -9.52 -1.50
CA LEU A 310 23.64 -8.98 -0.75
C LEU A 310 22.91 -10.05 0.07
N ILE A 311 22.72 -11.24 -0.48
CA ILE A 311 22.11 -12.39 0.22
C ILE A 311 22.94 -12.74 1.47
N SER A 312 24.27 -12.77 1.32
CA SER A 312 25.20 -13.01 2.42
C SER A 312 25.16 -11.88 3.46
N ASP A 313 25.18 -10.62 3.02
CA ASP A 313 25.15 -9.44 3.90
C ASP A 313 23.86 -9.36 4.72
N LEU A 314 22.75 -9.85 4.15
CA LEU A 314 21.45 -9.90 4.80
C LEU A 314 21.25 -11.15 5.66
N ASP A 315 22.24 -12.05 5.71
CA ASP A 315 22.19 -13.33 6.43
C ASP A 315 20.89 -14.09 6.13
N LEU A 316 20.52 -14.15 4.84
CA LEU A 316 19.32 -14.85 4.40
C LEU A 316 19.66 -16.32 4.23
N SER A 317 19.09 -17.17 5.07
CA SER A 317 19.11 -18.62 4.90
C SER A 317 18.21 -19.01 3.73
N LEU A 318 18.71 -18.86 2.50
CA LEU A 318 18.04 -19.35 1.32
C LEU A 318 18.36 -20.83 1.15
N ASP A 319 17.33 -21.65 1.02
CA ASP A 319 17.50 -22.98 0.43
C ASP A 319 18.14 -22.78 -0.94
N LYS A 320 19.19 -23.56 -1.25
CA LYS A 320 19.88 -23.48 -2.53
C LYS A 320 18.92 -23.87 -3.65
N ILE A 321 18.12 -22.93 -4.16
CA ILE A 321 17.33 -23.10 -5.37
C ILE A 321 18.30 -22.97 -6.55
N GLY A 322 19.12 -23.99 -6.70
CA GLY A 322 19.98 -24.21 -7.86
C GLY A 322 19.33 -25.25 -8.76
N THR A 323 18.22 -24.92 -9.42
CA THR A 323 17.77 -25.71 -10.56
C THR A 323 18.57 -25.29 -11.78
N THR A 324 19.41 -26.20 -12.26
CA THR A 324 19.90 -26.18 -13.64
C THR A 324 18.71 -26.09 -14.59
N LEU A 325 18.83 -25.30 -15.65
CA LEU A 325 17.86 -25.12 -16.76
C LEU A 325 17.67 -26.39 -17.62
N GLY A 326 17.69 -27.58 -17.02
CA GLY A 326 17.44 -28.86 -17.66
C GLY A 326 16.59 -29.72 -16.74
N ASN A 327 15.33 -29.91 -17.12
CA ASN A 327 14.34 -30.82 -16.54
C ASN A 327 13.68 -30.38 -15.21
N VAL A 328 12.63 -29.56 -15.31
CA VAL A 328 11.50 -29.65 -14.37
C VAL A 328 10.24 -29.89 -15.20
N ARG A 329 9.65 -31.09 -15.05
CA ARG A 329 8.28 -31.38 -15.49
C ARG A 329 7.33 -30.57 -14.62
N LEU A 330 6.46 -29.80 -15.27
CA LEU A 330 5.31 -29.13 -14.69
C LEU A 330 4.28 -30.18 -14.23
N SER A 331 4.45 -30.72 -13.03
CA SER A 331 3.38 -31.43 -12.35
C SER A 331 3.60 -31.38 -10.85
N GLN A 332 3.18 -30.28 -10.25
CA GLN A 332 2.70 -30.13 -8.87
C GLN A 332 2.77 -28.64 -8.49
N ILE A 333 1.77 -27.91 -8.99
CA ILE A 333 1.18 -26.77 -8.28
C ILE A 333 0.08 -27.34 -7.41
#